data_AF-A0A1B2E0J9-F1
#
_entry.id   AF-A0A1B2E0J9-F1
#
_cell.length_a   1.000
_cell.length_b   1.000
_cell.length_c   1.000
_cell.angle_alpha   90.00
_cell.angle_beta   90.00
_cell.angle_gamma   90.00
#
_symmetry.space_group_name_H-M   'P 1'
#
loop_
_entity.id
_entity.type
_entity.pdbx_description
1 polymer ?
#
loop_
_entity_poly.entity_id
_entity_poly.type
_entity_poly.pdbx_seq_one_letter_code
_entity_poly.pdbx_strand_id
1 'polypeptide(L)' 'MKKKEFLIVAMLNFLAAVAFLVVVIITDRSSWKWGFGLVSLLFALGGVGNIVLHLKNKS' A
#
# COMPACT_ATOMS: atom_id res chain seq x y z
N MET A 1 -16.69 11.97 1.44
CA MET A 1 -15.42 11.40 1.94
C MET A 1 -14.73 12.41 2.83
N LYS A 2 -14.39 12.06 4.08
CA LYS A 2 -13.55 12.94 4.89
C LYS A 2 -12.16 12.95 4.24
N LYS A 3 -11.72 14.12 3.73
CA LYS A 3 -10.45 14.29 2.98
C LYS A 3 -9.24 13.60 3.65
N LYS A 4 -9.25 13.49 4.98
CA LYS A 4 -8.21 12.86 5.80
C LYS A 4 -8.10 11.34 5.61
N GLU A 5 -9.21 10.62 5.48
CA GLU A 5 -9.20 9.15 5.37
C GLU A 5 -8.67 8.71 4.00
N PHE A 6 -9.09 9.40 2.94
CA PHE A 6 -8.56 9.20 1.59
C PHE A 6 -7.05 9.50 1.51
N LEU A 7 -6.60 10.56 2.18
CA LEU A 7 -5.18 10.91 2.24
C LEU A 7 -4.34 9.79 2.86
N ILE A 8 -4.82 9.14 3.92
CA ILE A 8 -4.11 8.02 4.57
C ILE A 8 -3.97 6.84 3.62
N VAL A 9 -5.03 6.46 2.91
CA VAL A 9 -4.98 5.37 1.92
C VAL A 9 -4.04 5.72 0.75
N ALA A 10 -4.09 6.96 0.28
CA ALA A 10 -3.19 7.43 -0.77
C ALA A 10 -1.71 7.41 -0.32
N MET A 11 -1.41 7.83 0.91
CA MET A 11 -0.06 7.78 1.49
C MET A 11 0.44 6.34 1.63
N LEU A 12 -0.42 5.40 2.05
CA LEU A 12 -0.08 3.97 2.15
C LEU A 12 0.27 3.37 0.78
N ASN A 13 -0.51 3.68 -0.26
CA ASN A 13 -0.22 3.25 -1.62
C ASN A 13 1.07 3.88 -2.17
N PHE A 14 1.32 5.16 -1.88
CA PHE A 14 2.57 5.81 -2.25
C PHE A 14 3.78 5.16 -1.57
N LEU A 15 3.67 4.84 -0.27
CA LEU A 15 4.71 4.13 0.47
C LEU A 15 4.98 2.74 -0.11
N ALA A 16 3.93 2.01 -0.50
CA ALA A 16 4.05 0.71 -1.15
C ALA A 16 4.81 0.80 -2.49
N ALA A 17 4.53 1.83 -3.28
CA ALA A 17 5.23 2.07 -4.55
C ALA A 17 6.72 2.40 -4.34
N VAL A 18 7.05 3.23 -3.34
CA VAL A 18 8.45 3.51 -2.99
C VAL A 18 9.16 2.25 -2.50
N ALA A 19 8.52 1.47 -1.62
CA ALA A 19 9.06 0.20 -1.13
C ALA A 19 9.31 -0.79 -2.28
N PHE A 20 8.41 -0.85 -3.27
CA PHE A 20 8.60 -1.67 -4.46
C PHE A 20 9.86 -1.27 -5.24
N LEU A 21 10.05 0.02 -5.51
CA LEU A 21 11.24 0.50 -6.20
C LEU A 21 12.52 0.19 -5.41
N VAL A 22 12.50 0.38 -4.09
CA VAL A 22 13.63 0.03 -3.21
C VAL A 22 13.96 -1.46 -3.31
N VAL A 23 12.96 -2.33 -3.25
CA VAL A 23 13.16 -3.78 -3.36
C VAL A 23 13.78 -4.13 -4.72
N VAL A 24 13.25 -3.59 -5.81
CA VAL A 24 13.73 -3.91 -7.16
C VAL A 24 15.13 -3.36 -7.44
N ILE A 25 15.45 -2.16 -6.96
CA ILE A 25 16.71 -1.46 -7.28
C ILE A 25 17.84 -1.85 -6.33
N ILE A 26 17.53 -2.03 -5.04
CA ILE A 26 18.56 -2.14 -3.99
C ILE A 26 18.75 -3.60 -3.54
N THR A 27 17.69 -4.41 -3.49
CA THR A 27 17.81 -5.77 -2.93
C THR A 27 18.12 -6.81 -3.99
N ASP A 28 18.95 -7.79 -3.63
CA ASP A 28 19.24 -8.94 -4.48
C ASP A 28 17.99 -9.80 -4.73
N ARG A 29 17.95 -10.46 -5.90
CA ARG A 29 16.82 -11.33 -6.30
C ARG A 29 16.49 -12.43 -5.27
N SER A 30 17.47 -12.91 -4.52
CA SER A 30 17.25 -13.91 -3.46
C SER A 30 16.37 -13.37 -2.33
N SER A 31 16.41 -12.06 -2.07
CA SER A 31 15.69 -11.35 -1.00
C SER A 31 14.37 -10.73 -1.46
N TRP A 32 14.09 -10.72 -2.77
CA TRP A 32 12.85 -10.16 -3.34
C TRP A 32 11.58 -10.79 -2.77
N LYS A 33 11.64 -12.05 -2.35
CA LYS A 33 10.51 -12.75 -1.72
C LYS A 33 10.03 -12.02 -0.46
N TRP A 34 10.98 -11.57 0.36
CA TRP A 34 10.71 -10.83 1.58
C TRP A 34 10.32 -9.37 1.28
N GLY A 35 11.02 -8.74 0.33
CA GLY A 35 10.72 -7.38 -0.11
C GLY A 35 9.33 -7.22 -0.72
N PHE A 36 8.97 -8.09 -1.67
CA PHE A 36 7.64 -8.11 -2.27
C PHE A 36 6.56 -8.58 -1.30
N GLY A 37 6.91 -9.43 -0.33
CA GLY A 37 6.03 -9.74 0.80
C GLY A 37 5.58 -8.47 1.53
N LEU A 38 6.53 -7.60 1.92
CA LEU A 38 6.22 -6.32 2.56
C LEU A 38 5.39 -5.39 1.65
N VAL A 39 5.78 -5.26 0.38
CA VAL A 39 5.05 -4.41 -0.59
C VAL A 39 3.60 -4.87 -0.77
N SER A 40 3.40 -6.19 -0.90
CA SER A 40 2.06 -6.77 -1.06
C SER A 40 1.18 -6.52 0.17
N LEU A 41 1.75 -6.56 1.37
CA LEU A 41 1.03 -6.25 2.61
C LEU A 41 0.59 -4.78 2.65
N LEU A 42 1.45 -3.85 2.25
CA LEU A 42 1.12 -2.43 2.18
C LEU A 42 -0.03 -2.16 1.20
N PHE A 43 0.00 -2.79 0.02
CA PHE A 43 -1.11 -2.72 -0.94
C PHE A 43 -2.40 -3.36 -0.41
N ALA A 44 -2.31 -4.49 0.29
CA ALA A 44 -3.48 -5.13 0.90
C ALA A 44 -4.14 -4.20 1.94
N LEU A 45 -3.35 -3.57 2.81
CA LEU A 45 -3.83 -2.62 3.80
C LEU A 45 -4.44 -1.37 3.14
N GLY A 46 -3.78 -0.83 2.11
CA GLY A 46 -4.31 0.28 1.32
C GLY A 46 -5.63 -0.07 0.63
N GLY A 47 -5.73 -1.25 0.03
CA GLY A 47 -6.92 -1.76 -0.64
C GLY A 47 -8.10 -1.99 0.31
N VAL A 48 -7.86 -2.66 1.44
CA VAL A 48 -8.88 -2.85 2.49
C VAL A 48 -9.35 -1.52 3.05
N GLY A 49 -8.42 -0.60 3.33
CA GLY A 49 -8.75 0.77 3.76
C GLY A 49 -9.65 1.47 2.74
N ASN A 50 -9.34 1.37 1.45
CA ASN A 50 -10.15 1.96 0.39
C ASN A 50 -11.56 1.35 0.32
N ILE A 51 -11.69 0.03 0.45
CA ILE A 51 -12.98 -0.68 0.45
C ILE A 51 -13.83 -0.24 1.65
N VAL A 52 -13.25 -0.22 2.85
CA VAL A 52 -13.95 0.20 4.08
C VAL A 52 -14.44 1.64 3.95
N LEU A 53 -13.60 2.54 3.40
CA LEU A 53 -14.00 3.93 3.16
C LEU A 53 -15.08 4.06 2.09
N HIS A 54 -15.02 3.25 1.03
CA HIS A 54 -16.06 3.23 0.01
C HIS A 54 -17.41 2.80 0.59
N LEU A 55 -17.43 1.75 1.42
CA LEU A 55 -18.64 1.27 2.11
C LEU A 55 -19.20 2.32 3.08
N LYS A 56 -18.35 2.94 3.89
CA LYS A 56 -18.72 3.98 4.86
C LYS A 56 -19.22 5.27 4.19
N ASN A 57 -18.79 5.53 2.95
CA ASN A 57 -19.20 6.72 2.20
C ASN A 57 -20.45 6.49 1.33
N LYS A 58 -20.91 5.23 1.20
CA LYS A 58 -22.16 4.85 0.50
C LYS A 58 -23.34 4.66 1.45
N SER A 59 -23.07 4.37 2.72
CA SER A 59 -24.07 4.40 3.82
C SER A 59 -24.28 5.82 4.32
#